data_AF-A0A842JCG2-F1
#
_entry.id   AF-A0A842JCG2-F1
#
_cell.length_a   1.000
_cell.length_b   1.000
_cell.length_c   1.000
_cell.angle_alpha   90.00
_cell.angle_beta   90.00
_cell.angle_gamma   90.00
#
_symmetry.space_group_name_H-M   'P 1'
#
loop_
_entity.id
_entity.type
_entity.pdbx_description
1 polymer ?
#
loop_
_entity_poly.entity_id
_entity_poly.type
_entity_poly.pdbx_seq_one_letter_code
_entity_poly.pdbx_strand_id
1 'polypeptide(L)'
;MDILCILFSIPVFVVGAAFLQGRALSRSRAWRAVPEGEKARVNLNRVNRNLGCAVMLCGAVLLACGAVPGLRETALGPLMALWCVAVCADAVFISKSKRYIDTAAPVR
;
A
#
# COMPACT_ATOMS: atom_id res chain seq x y z
N MET A 1 15.59 9.86 19.85
CA MET A 1 15.54 8.94 18.72
C MET A 1 14.95 7.63 19.19
N ASP A 2 13.95 7.12 18.48
CA ASP A 2 13.34 5.82 18.78
C ASP A 2 13.84 4.79 17.77
N ILE A 3 14.73 3.92 18.24
CA ILE A 3 15.40 2.89 17.43
C ILE A 3 14.40 1.84 16.94
N LEU A 4 13.34 1.55 17.72
CA LEU A 4 12.33 0.58 17.33
C LEU A 4 11.55 1.07 16.12
N CYS A 5 11.13 2.34 16.11
CA CYS A 5 10.44 2.92 14.95
C CYS A 5 11.29 2.86 13.68
N ILE A 6 12.59 3.13 13.78
CA ILE A 6 13.52 3.03 12.64
C ILE A 6 13.64 1.57 12.17
N LEU A 7 13.86 0.64 13.10
CA LEU A 7 13.96 -0.79 12.77
C LEU A 7 12.69 -1.33 12.11
N PHE A 8 11.50 -0.91 12.57
CA PHE A 8 10.23 -1.29 11.96
C PHE A 8 9.99 -0.61 10.60
N SER A 9 10.56 0.57 10.35
CA SER A 9 10.41 1.24 9.05
C SER A 9 11.11 0.48 7.91
N ILE A 10 12.25 -0.18 8.19
CA ILE A 10 13.04 -0.92 7.19
C ILE A 10 12.24 -2.03 6.48
N PRO A 11 11.63 -3.02 7.17
CA PRO A 11 10.85 -4.05 6.50
C PRO A 11 9.62 -3.47 5.80
N VAL A 12 9.02 -2.39 6.33
CA VAL A 12 7.89 -1.70 5.69
C VAL A 12 8.31 -1.10 4.34
N PHE A 13 9.48 -0.45 4.27
CA PHE A 13 10.04 0.05 3.01
C PHE A 13 10.36 -1.09 2.02
N VAL A 14 10.91 -2.21 2.49
CA VAL A 14 11.20 -3.38 1.64
C VAL A 14 9.91 -3.93 1.03
N VAL A 15 8.86 -4.10 1.84
CA VAL A 15 7.55 -4.55 1.36
C VAL A 15 6.96 -3.54 0.39
N GLY A 16 6.97 -2.25 0.72
CA GLY A 16 6.49 -1.18 -0.16
C GLY A 16 7.21 -1.16 -1.51
N ALA A 17 8.52 -1.37 -1.52
CA ALA A 17 9.31 -1.46 -2.76
C ALA A 17 8.89 -2.66 -3.63
N ALA A 18 8.63 -3.82 -3.01
CA ALA A 18 8.13 -5.01 -3.72
C ALA A 18 6.74 -4.78 -4.35
N PHE A 19 5.89 -3.98 -3.71
CA PHE A 19 4.61 -3.51 -4.27
C PHE A 19 4.83 -2.52 -5.43
N LEU A 20 5.78 -1.58 -5.34
CA LEU A 20 6.08 -0.68 -6.45
C LEU A 20 6.62 -1.42 -7.69
N GLN A 21 7.32 -2.54 -7.50
CA GLN A 21 7.89 -3.35 -8.58
C GLN A 21 6.89 -4.28 -9.30
N GLY A 22 5.60 -4.29 -8.95
CA GLY A 22 4.63 -5.19 -9.60
C GLY A 22 4.63 -6.65 -9.09
N ARG A 23 5.49 -6.99 -8.11
CA ARG A 23 5.79 -8.39 -7.73
C ARG A 23 4.98 -8.92 -6.53
N ALA A 24 4.51 -8.04 -5.66
CA ALA A 24 3.88 -8.44 -4.41
C ALA A 24 2.46 -9.02 -4.60
N LEU A 25 1.54 -8.28 -5.23
CA LEU A 25 0.16 -8.77 -5.39
C LEU A 25 0.06 -10.03 -6.26
N SER A 26 0.86 -10.11 -7.33
CA SER A 26 0.88 -11.26 -8.25
C SER A 26 1.30 -12.56 -7.57
N ARG A 27 2.16 -12.48 -6.53
CA ARG A 27 2.58 -13.64 -5.73
C ARG A 27 1.60 -13.99 -4.62
N SER A 28 0.66 -13.11 -4.29
CA SER A 28 -0.32 -13.36 -3.22
C SER A 28 -1.23 -14.54 -3.58
N ARG A 29 -1.58 -15.36 -2.58
CA ARG A 29 -2.55 -16.46 -2.77
C ARG A 29 -3.93 -15.91 -3.12
N ALA A 30 -4.31 -14.78 -2.51
CA ALA A 30 -5.58 -14.10 -2.76
C ALA A 30 -5.74 -13.72 -4.23
N TRP A 31 -4.73 -13.06 -4.84
CA TRP A 31 -4.78 -12.70 -6.26
C TRP A 31 -4.81 -13.94 -7.16
N ARG A 32 -4.04 -14.98 -6.83
CA ARG A 32 -4.01 -16.22 -7.62
C ARG A 32 -5.37 -16.93 -7.66
N ALA A 33 -6.17 -16.83 -6.59
CA ALA A 33 -7.50 -17.41 -6.51
C ALA A 33 -8.59 -16.65 -7.30
N VAL A 34 -8.32 -15.42 -7.74
CA VAL A 34 -9.28 -14.65 -8.56
C VAL A 34 -9.44 -15.30 -9.94
N PRO A 35 -10.67 -15.43 -10.49
CA PRO A 35 -10.88 -15.97 -11.83
C PRO A 35 -10.17 -15.15 -12.92
N GLU A 36 -9.66 -15.81 -13.96
CA GLU A 36 -8.92 -15.14 -15.06
C GLU A 36 -9.75 -14.07 -15.78
N GLY A 37 -11.07 -14.27 -15.90
CA GLY A 37 -11.99 -13.27 -16.49
C GLY A 37 -12.11 -11.97 -15.69
N GLU A 38 -11.88 -12.03 -14.37
CA GLU A 38 -11.83 -10.85 -13.50
C GLU A 38 -10.41 -10.26 -13.45
N LYS A 39 -9.37 -11.10 -13.44
CA LYS A 39 -7.96 -10.65 -13.51
C LYS A 39 -7.69 -9.82 -14.76
N ALA A 40 -8.22 -10.24 -15.90
CA ALA A 40 -8.05 -9.54 -17.18
C ALA A 40 -8.68 -8.14 -17.17
N ARG A 41 -9.66 -7.89 -16.31
CA ARG A 41 -10.34 -6.58 -16.19
C ARG A 41 -9.59 -5.64 -15.26
N VAL A 42 -8.59 -6.09 -14.51
CA VAL A 42 -7.92 -5.29 -13.48
C VAL A 42 -6.49 -5.01 -13.88
N ASN A 43 -6.13 -3.73 -13.91
CA ASN A 43 -4.74 -3.31 -14.10
C ASN A 43 -3.95 -3.53 -12.80
N LEU A 44 -3.40 -4.74 -12.65
CA LEU A 44 -2.64 -5.17 -11.48
C LEU A 44 -1.49 -4.23 -11.14
N ASN A 45 -0.84 -3.65 -12.16
CA ASN A 45 0.31 -2.80 -11.96
C ASN A 45 -0.07 -1.46 -11.27
N ARG A 46 -1.21 -0.88 -11.63
CA ARG A 46 -1.75 0.31 -10.95
C ARG A 46 -2.12 0.02 -9.51
N VAL A 47 -2.77 -1.12 -9.25
CA VAL A 47 -3.15 -1.54 -7.89
C VAL A 47 -1.91 -1.76 -7.03
N ASN A 48 -0.91 -2.48 -7.55
CA ASN A 48 0.32 -2.78 -6.82
C ASN A 48 1.12 -1.50 -6.53
N ARG A 49 1.20 -0.56 -7.48
CA ARG A 49 1.87 0.72 -7.27
C ARG A 49 1.18 1.58 -6.22
N ASN A 50 -0.15 1.59 -6.18
CA ASN A 50 -0.91 2.36 -5.20
C ASN A 50 -0.74 1.79 -3.78
N LEU A 51 -0.86 0.47 -3.63
CA LEU A 51 -0.54 -0.24 -2.39
C LEU A 51 0.91 0.00 -1.95
N GLY A 52 1.84 0.01 -2.90
CA GLY A 52 3.24 0.34 -2.65
C GLY A 52 3.38 1.74 -2.06
N CYS A 53 2.77 2.75 -2.67
CA CYS A 53 2.75 4.11 -2.13
C CYS A 53 2.16 4.18 -0.72
N ALA A 54 1.03 3.51 -0.46
CA ALA A 54 0.41 3.48 0.86
C ALA A 54 1.33 2.87 1.92
N VAL A 55 1.97 1.74 1.61
CA VAL A 55 2.93 1.08 2.51
C VAL A 55 4.18 1.93 2.71
N MET A 56 4.71 2.56 1.66
CA MET A 56 5.86 3.47 1.77
C MET A 56 5.55 4.69 2.64
N LEU A 57 4.32 5.24 2.57
CA LEU A 57 3.88 6.33 3.44
C LEU A 57 3.87 5.92 4.91
N CYS A 58 3.45 4.68 5.22
CA CYS A 58 3.55 4.14 6.57
C CYS A 58 5.01 4.06 7.04
N GLY A 59 5.89 3.52 6.19
CA GLY A 59 7.32 3.46 6.48
C GLY A 59 7.94 4.84 6.72
N ALA A 60 7.54 5.84 5.94
CA ALA A 60 7.99 7.22 6.09
C ALA A 60 7.52 7.85 7.42
N VAL A 61 6.27 7.60 7.83
CA VAL A 61 5.75 8.04 9.15
C VAL A 61 6.56 7.41 10.28
N LEU A 62 6.80 6.10 10.23
CA LEU A 62 7.60 5.39 11.24
C LEU A 62 9.04 5.93 11.29
N LEU A 63 9.66 6.14 10.13
CA LEU A 63 11.01 6.68 10.06
C LEU A 63 11.09 8.10 10.61
N ALA A 64 10.12 8.97 10.28
CA ALA A 64 10.05 10.33 10.80
C ALA A 64 9.88 10.35 12.33
N CYS A 65 8.97 9.54 12.87
CA CYS A 65 8.78 9.41 14.32
C CYS A 65 9.99 8.80 15.04
N GLY A 66 10.77 7.94 14.37
CA GLY A 66 12.00 7.40 14.92
C GLY A 66 13.18 8.39 14.90
N ALA A 67 13.29 9.18 13.84
CA ALA A 67 14.38 10.13 13.63
C ALA A 67 14.21 11.43 14.41
N VAL A 68 12.97 11.94 14.55
CA VAL A 68 12.69 13.21 15.23
C VAL A 68 12.32 12.96 16.70
N PRO A 69 13.10 13.46 17.67
CA PRO A 69 12.77 13.33 19.09
C PRO A 69 11.43 13.99 19.44
N GLY A 70 10.61 13.34 20.26
CA GLY A 70 9.32 13.89 20.74
C GLY A 70 8.15 13.80 19.75
N LEU A 71 8.42 13.53 18.46
CA LEU A 71 7.38 13.40 17.43
C LEU A 71 6.57 12.11 17.61
N ARG A 72 7.18 11.05 18.12
CA ARG A 72 6.51 9.77 18.35
C ARG A 72 5.36 9.92 19.35
N GLU A 73 5.64 10.55 20.49
CA GLU A 73 4.70 10.73 21.59
C GLU A 73 3.53 11.64 21.22
N THR A 74 3.78 12.64 20.37
CA THR A 74 2.78 13.62 19.96
C THR A 74 2.00 13.23 18.71
N ALA A 75 2.65 12.60 17.73
CA ALA A 75 2.10 12.48 16.38
C ALA A 75 1.94 11.04 15.86
N LEU A 76 2.61 10.03 16.44
CA LEU A 76 2.53 8.66 15.89
C LEU A 76 1.10 8.12 15.89
N GLY A 77 0.40 8.21 17.02
CA GLY A 77 -1.00 7.79 17.15
C GLY A 77 -1.92 8.43 16.10
N PRO A 78 -2.04 9.77 16.05
CA PRO A 78 -2.91 10.42 15.07
C PRO A 78 -2.46 10.22 13.62
N LEU A 79 -1.16 10.17 13.31
CA LEU A 79 -0.67 9.87 11.96
C LEU A 79 -1.05 8.47 11.51
N MET A 80 -0.92 7.47 12.39
CA MET A 80 -1.33 6.10 12.09
C MET A 80 -2.85 5.98 11.94
N ALA A 81 -3.64 6.69 12.74
CA ALA A 81 -5.08 6.73 12.59
C ALA A 81 -5.49 7.35 11.24
N LEU A 82 -4.89 8.48 10.87
CA LEU A 82 -5.11 9.13 9.58
C LEU A 82 -4.70 8.24 8.40
N TRP A 83 -3.55 7.57 8.53
CA TRP A 83 -3.08 6.61 7.54
C TRP A 83 -4.06 5.44 7.37
N CYS A 84 -4.55 4.85 8.46
CA CYS A 84 -5.55 3.78 8.40
C CYS A 84 -6.84 4.22 7.68
N VAL A 85 -7.34 5.41 8.00
CA VAL A 85 -8.52 5.98 7.32
C VAL A 85 -8.25 6.17 5.83
N ALA A 86 -7.08 6.72 5.48
CA ALA A 86 -6.68 6.93 4.09
C ALA A 86 -6.58 5.61 3.31
N VAL A 87 -6.00 4.56 3.90
CA VAL A 87 -5.89 3.23 3.28
C VAL A 87 -7.25 2.57 3.11
N CYS A 88 -8.14 2.67 4.10
CA CYS A 88 -9.51 2.17 3.98
C CYS A 88 -10.28 2.90 2.87
N ALA A 89 -10.17 4.23 2.81
CA ALA A 89 -10.78 5.04 1.77
C ALA A 89 -10.23 4.66 0.38
N ASP A 90 -8.93 4.47 0.28
CA ASP A 90 -8.26 4.03 -0.95
C ASP A 90 -8.72 2.64 -1.39
N ALA A 91 -8.89 1.68 -0.48
CA ALA A 91 -9.43 0.36 -0.77
C ALA A 91 -10.87 0.42 -1.31
N VAL A 92 -11.72 1.27 -0.72
CA VAL A 92 -13.09 1.52 -1.22
C VAL A 92 -13.04 2.21 -2.59
N PHE A 93 -12.09 3.11 -2.80
CA PHE A 93 -11.93 3.77 -4.08
C PHE A 93 -11.47 2.79 -5.16
N ILE A 94 -10.53 1.88 -4.86
CA ILE A 94 -10.10 0.82 -5.78
C ILE A 94 -11.28 -0.05 -6.21
N SER A 95 -12.16 -0.43 -5.28
CA SER A 95 -13.30 -1.31 -5.59
C SER A 95 -14.41 -0.63 -6.40
N LYS A 96 -14.59 0.68 -6.25
CA LYS A 96 -15.65 1.44 -6.95
C LYS A 96 -15.18 2.18 -8.20
N SER A 97 -13.88 2.41 -8.36
CA SER A 97 -13.34 3.24 -9.44
C SER A 97 -13.00 2.44 -10.69
N LYS A 98 -13.37 2.99 -11.86
CA LYS A 98 -12.93 2.47 -13.16
C LYS A 98 -11.43 2.68 -13.44
N ARG A 99 -10.72 3.44 -12.59
CA ARG A 99 -9.29 3.80 -12.76
C ARG A 99 -8.35 2.59 -12.78
N TYR A 100 -8.77 1.50 -12.16
CA TYR A 100 -8.05 0.23 -12.08
C TYR A 100 -8.57 -0.81 -13.06
N ILE A 101 -9.53 -0.45 -13.91
CA ILE A 101 -10.02 -1.33 -14.97
C ILE A 101 -9.06 -1.25 -16.15
N ASP A 102 -8.66 -2.39 -16.70
CA ASP A 102 -7.84 -2.45 -17.89
C ASP A 102 -8.72 -2.24 -19.13
N THR A 103 -8.64 -1.06 -19.74
CA THR A 103 -9.45 -0.68 -20.91
C THR A 103 -9.07 -1.43 -22.20
N ALA A 104 -8.00 -2.22 -22.17
CA ALA A 104 -7.56 -3.05 -23.30
C ALA A 104 -8.21 -4.45 -23.35
N ALA A 105 -8.98 -4.85 -22.32
CA ALA A 105 -9.66 -6.14 -22.32
C ALA A 105 -10.91 -6.08 -23.23
N PRO A 106 -11.05 -6.97 -24.23
CA PRO A 106 -12.24 -6.99 -25.08
C PRO A 106 -13.48 -7.27 -24.23
N VAL A 107 -14.49 -6.43 -24.40
CA VAL A 107 -15.84 -6.68 -23.90
C VAL A 107 -16.35 -7.94 -24.62
N ARG A 108 -16.37 -9.07 -23.92
CA ARG A 108 -17.22 -10.22 -24.28
C ARG A 108 -18.50 -10.15 -23.48
#